data_AF-A0A2N3GAQ6-F1
#
_entry.id   AF-A0A2N3GAQ6-F1
#
_cell.length_a   1.000
_cell.length_b   1.000
_cell.length_c   1.000
_cell.angle_alpha   90.00
_cell.angle_beta   90.00
_cell.angle_gamma   90.00
#
_symmetry.space_group_name_H-M   'P 1'
#
loop_
_entity.id
_entity.type
_entity.pdbx_description
1 polymer ?
#
loop_
_entity_poly.entity_id
_entity_poly.type
_entity_poly.pdbx_seq_one_letter_code
_entity_poly.pdbx_strand_id
1 'polypeptide(L)'
;MSDGVSTGRQGAVSILVAELRRLRKHRQALSASNLDRAQLLVRALGDGDADVALERLISLADEHSEDRDIAAAMVSIGWDSSGTNVLDRLSEFGSLHDVDQRTVRRWSDAGINKLAVLLVGADPWLQPHAVLVLSRVGSRVQLQIELRVRPNLVMGRPVLSVDGRDIDVDLPVIERSSEEQRFRSPLADLAAMEDLPVGIDLLWRGEKPATYTAVLEGGEGLRLQATVRLGRLQCRLSLNDGRSLFD
;
A
#
# COMPACT_ATOMS: atom_id res chain seq x y z
N MET A 1 -22.32 20.03 14.55
CA MET A 1 -21.43 19.58 13.44
C MET A 1 -20.98 18.12 13.61
N SER A 2 -21.79 17.22 14.19
CA SER A 2 -21.39 15.83 14.49
C SER A 2 -22.00 14.76 13.55
N ASP A 3 -23.03 15.11 12.77
CA ASP A 3 -23.79 14.12 11.97
C ASP A 3 -23.15 13.79 10.61
N GLY A 4 -22.37 14.72 10.03
CA GLY A 4 -21.76 14.53 8.70
C GLY A 4 -20.62 13.52 8.69
N VAL A 5 -19.81 13.48 9.75
CA VAL A 5 -18.64 12.57 9.86
C VAL A 5 -19.09 11.13 10.18
N SER A 6 -20.11 10.99 11.02
CA SER A 6 -20.77 9.72 11.35
C SER A 6 -21.34 9.04 10.11
N THR A 7 -22.09 9.80 9.30
CA THR A 7 -22.72 9.31 8.07
C THR A 7 -21.69 8.85 7.02
N GLY A 8 -20.59 9.59 6.87
CA GLY A 8 -19.51 9.23 5.94
C GLY A 8 -18.76 7.96 6.34
N ARG A 9 -18.44 7.81 7.63
CA ARG A 9 -17.76 6.61 8.16
C ARG A 9 -18.61 5.35 7.98
N GLN A 10 -19.90 5.46 8.26
CA GLN A 10 -20.85 4.35 8.14
C GLN A 10 -21.08 3.96 6.67
N GLY A 11 -21.06 4.94 5.76
CA GLY A 11 -21.03 4.70 4.32
C GLY A 11 -19.79 3.94 3.86
N ALA A 12 -18.60 4.34 4.31
CA ALA A 12 -17.34 3.66 3.98
C ALA A 12 -17.31 2.20 4.49
N VAL A 13 -17.79 1.95 5.72
CA VAL A 13 -17.89 0.59 6.28
C VAL A 13 -18.80 -0.27 5.40
N SER A 14 -19.97 0.24 5.02
CA SER A 14 -20.94 -0.49 4.19
C SER A 14 -20.35 -0.91 2.83
N ILE A 15 -19.58 -0.02 2.21
CA ILE A 15 -18.89 -0.26 0.94
C ILE A 15 -17.86 -1.39 1.08
N LEU A 16 -17.01 -1.33 2.12
CA LEU A 16 -15.99 -2.37 2.35
C LEU A 16 -16.61 -3.72 2.71
N VAL A 17 -17.69 -3.74 3.50
CA VAL A 17 -18.47 -4.97 3.75
C VAL A 17 -18.96 -5.57 2.43
N ALA A 18 -19.45 -4.75 1.50
CA ALA A 18 -19.92 -5.24 0.21
C ALA A 18 -18.78 -5.85 -0.63
N GLU A 19 -17.59 -5.26 -0.62
CA GLU A 19 -16.43 -5.80 -1.33
C GLU A 19 -15.87 -7.08 -0.70
N LEU A 20 -15.71 -7.14 0.62
CA LEU A 20 -15.32 -8.37 1.32
C LEU A 20 -16.31 -9.52 1.04
N ARG A 21 -17.60 -9.22 0.99
CA ARG A 21 -18.64 -10.19 0.60
C ARG A 21 -18.54 -10.62 -0.87
N ARG A 22 -18.08 -9.74 -1.77
CA ARG A 22 -17.82 -10.10 -3.18
C ARG A 22 -16.62 -11.03 -3.26
N LEU A 23 -15.53 -10.72 -2.56
CA LEU A 23 -14.34 -11.58 -2.49
C LEU A 23 -14.69 -12.98 -2.01
N ARG A 24 -15.51 -13.09 -0.95
CA ARG A 24 -16.00 -14.38 -0.42
C ARG A 24 -16.71 -15.26 -1.45
N LYS A 25 -17.37 -14.66 -2.45
CA LYS A 25 -18.10 -15.41 -3.48
C LYS A 25 -17.16 -16.04 -4.52
N HIS A 26 -15.88 -15.70 -4.52
CA HIS A 26 -14.92 -16.27 -5.46
C HIS A 26 -14.48 -17.67 -5.03
N ARG A 27 -14.34 -18.54 -6.04
CA ARG A 27 -13.88 -19.93 -5.88
C ARG A 27 -12.37 -20.03 -5.68
N GLN A 28 -11.63 -19.04 -6.12
CA GLN A 28 -10.17 -19.03 -6.01
C GLN A 28 -9.74 -18.57 -4.61
N ALA A 29 -8.59 -19.06 -4.15
CA ALA A 29 -7.98 -18.63 -2.90
C ALA A 29 -7.66 -17.12 -2.92
N LEU A 30 -7.50 -16.53 -1.75
CA LEU A 30 -7.11 -15.13 -1.64
C LEU A 30 -5.70 -14.94 -2.25
N SER A 31 -5.59 -14.04 -3.22
CA SER A 31 -4.34 -13.69 -3.91
C SER A 31 -4.44 -12.28 -4.46
N ALA A 32 -3.31 -11.65 -4.82
CA ALA A 32 -3.29 -10.29 -5.34
C ALA A 32 -4.15 -10.18 -6.62
N SER A 33 -4.05 -11.17 -7.51
CA SER A 33 -4.86 -11.22 -8.74
C SER A 33 -6.37 -11.29 -8.49
N ASN A 34 -6.80 -11.89 -7.38
CA ASN A 34 -8.21 -11.94 -7.01
C ASN A 34 -8.65 -10.70 -6.25
N LEU A 35 -7.74 -10.13 -5.46
CA LEU A 35 -7.95 -8.91 -4.70
C LEU A 35 -8.08 -7.69 -5.63
N ASP A 36 -7.41 -7.69 -6.78
CA ASP A 36 -7.51 -6.65 -7.82
C ASP A 36 -8.97 -6.34 -8.25
N ARG A 37 -9.87 -7.32 -8.10
CA ARG A 37 -11.30 -7.18 -8.41
C ARG A 37 -12.08 -6.40 -7.34
N ALA A 38 -11.50 -6.22 -6.16
CA ALA A 38 -12.01 -5.39 -5.07
C ALA A 38 -11.25 -4.05 -5.04
N GLN A 39 -11.48 -3.23 -6.06
CA GLN A 39 -10.71 -2.02 -6.32
C GLN A 39 -10.74 -1.02 -5.17
N LEU A 40 -11.82 -0.96 -4.37
CA LEU A 40 -11.88 -0.03 -3.24
C LEU A 40 -11.05 -0.54 -2.06
N LEU A 41 -11.01 -1.85 -1.81
CA LEU A 41 -10.11 -2.51 -0.88
C LEU A 41 -8.66 -2.33 -1.34
N VAL A 42 -8.35 -2.55 -2.61
CA VAL A 42 -7.01 -2.32 -3.16
C VAL A 42 -6.59 -0.86 -3.06
N ARG A 43 -7.51 0.08 -3.29
CA ARG A 43 -7.21 1.50 -3.11
C ARG A 43 -7.05 1.86 -1.63
N ALA A 44 -7.90 1.33 -0.77
CA ALA A 44 -7.86 1.61 0.67
C ALA A 44 -6.64 1.00 1.36
N LEU A 45 -6.24 -0.20 0.94
CA LEU A 45 -5.16 -0.97 1.55
C LEU A 45 -3.85 -0.95 0.79
N GLY A 46 -3.84 -0.62 -0.49
CA GLY A 46 -2.64 -0.71 -1.34
C GLY A 46 -2.35 0.54 -2.14
N ASP A 47 -3.18 1.59 -2.02
CA ASP A 47 -3.12 2.78 -2.88
C ASP A 47 -3.11 2.44 -4.39
N GLY A 48 -3.82 1.36 -4.77
CA GLY A 48 -3.85 0.86 -6.14
C GLY A 48 -2.95 -0.35 -6.41
N ASP A 49 -2.08 -0.73 -5.47
CA ASP A 49 -1.23 -1.94 -5.56
C ASP A 49 -1.91 -3.13 -4.86
N ALA A 50 -2.26 -4.16 -5.64
CA ALA A 50 -2.96 -5.34 -5.15
C ALA A 50 -2.10 -6.28 -4.29
N ASP A 51 -0.78 -6.32 -4.52
CA ASP A 51 0.14 -7.12 -3.71
C ASP A 51 0.29 -6.48 -2.32
N VAL A 52 0.47 -5.15 -2.29
CA VAL A 52 0.50 -4.38 -1.03
C VAL A 52 -0.82 -4.50 -0.29
N ALA A 53 -1.95 -4.41 -1.00
CA ALA A 53 -3.27 -4.56 -0.38
C ALA A 53 -3.48 -5.95 0.25
N LEU A 54 -2.99 -7.01 -0.41
CA LEU A 54 -3.08 -8.38 0.09
C LEU A 54 -2.25 -8.56 1.36
N GLU A 55 -0.99 -8.14 1.32
CA GLU A 55 -0.07 -8.22 2.46
C GLU A 55 -0.65 -7.49 3.68
N ARG A 56 -1.27 -6.33 3.46
CA ARG A 56 -1.92 -5.56 4.54
C ARG A 56 -3.18 -6.24 5.07
N LEU A 57 -4.00 -6.83 4.21
CA LEU A 57 -5.19 -7.56 4.65
C LEU A 57 -4.82 -8.78 5.50
N ILE A 58 -3.74 -9.49 5.13
CA ILE A 58 -3.19 -10.62 5.91
C ILE A 58 -2.63 -10.12 7.23
N SER A 59 -1.79 -9.08 7.21
CA SER A 59 -1.18 -8.52 8.44
C SER A 59 -2.26 -8.06 9.43
N LEU A 60 -3.34 -7.44 8.94
CA LEU A 60 -4.49 -7.07 9.79
C LEU A 60 -5.14 -8.28 10.45
N ALA A 61 -5.29 -9.36 9.69
CA ALA A 61 -5.88 -10.59 10.20
C ALA A 61 -4.98 -11.25 11.24
N ASP A 62 -3.66 -11.25 11.02
CA ASP A 62 -2.68 -11.81 11.94
C ASP A 62 -2.63 -11.02 13.26
N GLU A 63 -2.66 -9.68 13.19
CA GLU A 63 -2.78 -8.78 14.37
C GLU A 63 -4.04 -9.09 15.21
N HIS A 64 -5.08 -9.63 14.57
CA HIS A 64 -6.34 -10.01 15.21
C HIS A 64 -6.61 -11.51 15.15
N SER A 65 -5.56 -12.34 15.10
CA SER A 65 -5.67 -13.79 14.94
C SER A 65 -6.44 -14.49 16.06
N GLU A 66 -6.49 -13.89 17.26
CA GLU A 66 -7.30 -14.38 18.38
C GLU A 66 -8.81 -14.13 18.22
N ASP A 67 -9.23 -13.22 17.33
CA ASP A 67 -10.65 -12.99 17.04
C ASP A 67 -11.15 -14.02 16.03
N ARG A 68 -11.78 -15.06 16.56
CA ARG A 68 -12.43 -16.14 15.78
C ARG A 68 -13.31 -15.64 14.64
N ASP A 69 -14.04 -14.54 14.82
CA ASP A 69 -14.94 -14.05 13.78
C ASP A 69 -14.12 -13.50 12.60
N ILE A 70 -13.02 -12.79 12.87
CA ILE A 70 -12.07 -12.31 11.86
C ILE A 70 -11.39 -13.49 11.16
N ALA A 71 -10.94 -14.49 11.89
CA ALA A 71 -10.38 -15.72 11.32
C ALA A 71 -11.39 -16.42 10.38
N ALA A 72 -12.64 -16.59 10.81
CA ALA A 72 -13.70 -17.17 9.99
C ALA A 72 -14.00 -16.32 8.73
N ALA A 73 -13.90 -15.00 8.81
CA ALA A 73 -14.04 -14.12 7.65
C ALA A 73 -12.89 -14.31 6.65
N MET A 74 -11.64 -14.37 7.13
CA MET A 74 -10.45 -14.59 6.30
C MET A 74 -10.47 -15.94 5.60
N VAL A 75 -10.79 -17.01 6.33
CA VAL A 75 -10.96 -18.36 5.74
C VAL A 75 -12.07 -18.36 4.68
N SER A 76 -13.18 -17.67 4.94
CA SER A 76 -14.28 -17.61 3.96
C SER A 76 -13.89 -16.92 2.64
N ILE A 77 -13.00 -15.92 2.67
CA ILE A 77 -12.46 -15.26 1.46
C ILE A 77 -11.31 -16.04 0.80
N GLY A 78 -10.89 -17.16 1.40
CA GLY A 78 -9.90 -18.07 0.83
C GLY A 78 -8.48 -17.86 1.32
N TRP A 79 -8.30 -17.22 2.48
CA TRP A 79 -7.03 -17.22 3.20
C TRP A 79 -6.90 -18.50 4.03
N ASP A 80 -5.71 -19.11 4.05
CA ASP A 80 -5.40 -20.28 4.89
C ASP A 80 -6.44 -21.42 4.86
N SER A 81 -6.91 -21.76 3.66
CA SER A 81 -7.89 -22.83 3.47
C SER A 81 -7.68 -23.55 2.14
N SER A 82 -7.88 -24.86 2.18
CA SER A 82 -7.78 -25.74 1.01
C SER A 82 -9.09 -25.82 0.22
N GLY A 83 -10.18 -25.24 0.74
CA GLY A 83 -11.51 -25.29 0.14
C GLY A 83 -11.63 -24.59 -1.22
N THR A 84 -12.20 -25.29 -2.19
CA THR A 84 -12.38 -24.81 -3.58
C THR A 84 -13.51 -23.80 -3.75
N ASN A 85 -14.36 -23.66 -2.73
CA ASN A 85 -15.46 -22.71 -2.69
C ASN A 85 -15.78 -22.33 -1.24
N VAL A 86 -16.58 -21.29 -1.03
CA VAL A 86 -16.93 -20.79 0.31
C VAL A 86 -17.51 -21.84 1.25
N LEU A 87 -18.34 -22.77 0.74
CA LEU A 87 -18.97 -23.79 1.57
C LEU A 87 -17.93 -24.80 2.07
N ASP A 88 -16.99 -25.21 1.21
CA ASP A 88 -15.88 -26.09 1.59
C ASP A 88 -15.05 -25.43 2.70
N ARG A 89 -14.63 -24.18 2.49
CA ARG A 89 -13.78 -23.41 3.43
C ARG A 89 -14.44 -23.26 4.80
N LEU A 90 -15.74 -22.93 4.82
CA LEU A 90 -16.50 -22.81 6.07
C LEU A 90 -16.68 -24.16 6.77
N SER A 91 -16.75 -25.27 6.03
CA SER A 91 -16.88 -26.62 6.60
C SER A 91 -15.55 -27.14 7.16
N GLU A 92 -14.44 -26.84 6.47
CA GLU A 92 -13.07 -27.10 6.93
C GLU A 92 -12.82 -26.38 8.26
N PHE A 93 -13.09 -25.07 8.32
CA PHE A 93 -12.98 -24.29 9.55
C PHE A 93 -13.93 -24.78 10.65
N GLY A 94 -15.16 -25.16 10.29
CA GLY A 94 -16.12 -25.72 11.25
C GLY A 94 -15.62 -27.00 11.90
N SER A 95 -14.91 -27.83 11.14
CA SER A 95 -14.32 -29.08 11.62
C SER A 95 -13.18 -28.84 12.61
N LEU A 96 -12.41 -27.75 12.46
CA LEU A 96 -11.37 -27.35 13.42
C LEU A 96 -11.93 -26.82 14.75
N HIS A 97 -13.20 -26.40 14.75
CA HIS A 97 -13.86 -25.76 15.88
C HIS A 97 -15.06 -26.55 16.43
N ASP A 98 -15.27 -27.78 15.97
CA ASP A 98 -16.40 -28.65 16.33
C ASP A 98 -17.79 -27.99 16.19
N VAL A 99 -17.97 -27.21 15.11
CA VAL A 99 -19.24 -26.54 14.81
C VAL A 99 -19.69 -26.76 13.36
N ASP A 100 -20.99 -26.61 13.15
CA ASP A 100 -21.56 -26.71 11.82
C ASP A 100 -21.24 -25.46 10.96
N GLN A 101 -21.30 -25.65 9.65
CA GLN A 101 -21.04 -24.61 8.65
C GLN A 101 -21.90 -23.34 8.82
N ARG A 102 -23.16 -23.46 9.25
CA ARG A 102 -24.06 -22.31 9.44
C ARG A 102 -23.57 -21.45 10.60
N THR A 103 -23.04 -22.06 11.66
CA THR A 103 -22.42 -21.36 12.78
C THR A 103 -21.18 -20.59 12.30
N VAL A 104 -20.29 -21.23 11.54
CA VAL A 104 -19.10 -20.54 10.97
C VAL A 104 -19.49 -19.41 10.04
N ARG A 105 -20.55 -19.58 9.23
CA ARG A 105 -21.05 -18.52 8.35
C ARG A 105 -21.48 -17.28 9.13
N ARG A 106 -22.10 -17.46 10.31
CA ARG A 106 -22.46 -16.33 11.19
C ARG A 106 -21.22 -15.63 11.75
N TRP A 107 -20.20 -16.39 12.14
CA TRP A 107 -18.91 -15.83 12.56
C TRP A 107 -18.24 -15.06 11.43
N SER A 108 -18.18 -15.62 10.22
CA SER A 108 -17.67 -14.95 9.02
C SER A 108 -18.43 -13.66 8.72
N ASP A 109 -19.77 -13.66 8.80
CA ASP A 109 -20.57 -12.45 8.58
C ASP A 109 -20.29 -11.39 9.66
N ALA A 110 -20.10 -11.77 10.93
CA ALA A 110 -19.68 -10.86 12.00
C ALA A 110 -18.26 -10.33 11.77
N GLY A 111 -17.33 -11.21 11.37
CA GLY A 111 -15.94 -10.90 11.09
C GLY A 111 -15.76 -9.95 9.91
N ILE A 112 -16.55 -10.10 8.84
CA ILE A 112 -16.55 -9.14 7.71
C ILE A 112 -16.92 -7.74 8.19
N ASN A 113 -17.88 -7.61 9.10
CA ASN A 113 -18.23 -6.30 9.66
C ASN A 113 -17.11 -5.77 10.56
N LYS A 114 -16.51 -6.61 11.41
CA LYS A 114 -15.35 -6.23 12.24
C LYS A 114 -14.17 -5.77 11.38
N LEU A 115 -13.79 -6.55 10.37
CA LEU A 115 -12.76 -6.20 9.38
C LEU A 115 -13.08 -4.87 8.70
N ALA A 116 -14.30 -4.66 8.21
CA ALA A 116 -14.65 -3.38 7.59
C ALA A 116 -14.55 -2.19 8.57
N VAL A 117 -14.97 -2.36 9.83
CA VAL A 117 -14.81 -1.33 10.86
C VAL A 117 -13.34 -1.08 11.18
N LEU A 118 -12.53 -2.13 11.26
CA LEU A 118 -11.08 -2.03 11.43
C LEU A 118 -10.46 -1.32 10.23
N LEU A 119 -10.81 -1.67 9.00
CA LEU A 119 -10.29 -1.02 7.78
C LEU A 119 -10.64 0.48 7.71
N VAL A 120 -11.83 0.88 8.16
CA VAL A 120 -12.23 2.31 8.23
C VAL A 120 -11.64 3.02 9.45
N GLY A 121 -11.51 2.31 10.57
CA GLY A 121 -11.00 2.83 11.83
C GLY A 121 -9.48 2.76 11.97
N ALA A 122 -8.83 2.05 11.07
CA ALA A 122 -7.42 1.85 11.07
C ALA A 122 -6.72 3.10 10.50
N ASP A 123 -6.62 4.12 11.34
CA ASP A 123 -5.41 4.95 11.38
C ASP A 123 -4.12 4.09 11.28
N PRO A 124 -4.04 2.82 11.72
CA PRO A 124 -2.92 1.93 11.42
C PRO A 124 -2.50 1.77 9.95
N TRP A 125 -3.28 2.16 8.93
CA TRP A 125 -2.85 2.04 7.51
C TRP A 125 -2.20 3.28 6.93
N LEU A 126 -1.84 4.20 7.81
CA LEU A 126 -1.09 5.41 7.53
C LEU A 126 0.39 5.07 7.31
N GLN A 127 0.69 4.46 6.17
CA GLN A 127 2.07 4.18 5.80
C GLN A 127 2.89 5.47 5.77
N PRO A 128 4.18 5.39 6.14
CA PRO A 128 5.10 6.45 5.82
C PRO A 128 5.10 6.63 4.30
N HIS A 129 4.99 7.87 3.84
CA HIS A 129 4.94 8.19 2.42
C HIS A 129 6.21 8.94 2.03
N ALA A 130 6.89 8.48 1.00
CA ALA A 130 8.03 9.17 0.42
C ALA A 130 7.68 9.69 -0.98
N VAL A 131 7.94 10.96 -1.22
CA VAL A 131 7.83 11.58 -2.55
C VAL A 131 9.24 11.87 -3.06
N LEU A 132 9.59 11.29 -4.19
CA LEU A 132 10.77 11.67 -4.96
C LEU A 132 10.36 12.79 -5.93
N VAL A 133 10.87 13.99 -5.71
CA VAL A 133 10.65 15.14 -6.60
C VAL A 133 11.90 15.32 -7.45
N LEU A 134 11.72 15.32 -8.77
CA LEU A 134 12.76 15.60 -9.76
C LEU A 134 12.41 16.91 -10.45
N SER A 135 13.35 17.83 -10.53
CA SER A 135 13.15 19.12 -11.17
C SER A 135 14.29 19.46 -12.12
N ARG A 136 13.97 20.08 -13.25
CA ARG A 136 14.98 20.57 -14.19
C ARG A 136 15.38 22.00 -13.82
N VAL A 137 16.67 22.22 -13.64
CA VAL A 137 17.26 23.56 -13.42
C VAL A 137 18.35 23.78 -14.47
N GLY A 138 17.98 24.47 -15.55
CA GLY A 138 18.88 24.71 -16.69
C GLY A 138 19.28 23.42 -17.41
N SER A 139 20.57 23.08 -17.39
CA SER A 139 21.15 21.86 -17.95
C SER A 139 21.37 20.75 -16.92
N ARG A 140 20.86 20.91 -15.70
CA ARG A 140 20.94 19.90 -14.64
C ARG A 140 19.57 19.45 -14.20
N VAL A 141 19.52 18.24 -13.66
CA VAL A 141 18.37 17.72 -12.93
C VAL A 141 18.74 17.73 -11.45
N GLN A 142 17.82 18.22 -10.64
CA GLN A 142 17.90 18.20 -9.18
C GLN A 142 16.87 17.22 -8.62
N LEU A 143 17.16 16.69 -7.44
CA LEU A 143 16.28 15.79 -6.71
C LEU A 143 16.03 16.30 -5.29
N GLN A 144 14.85 16.00 -4.77
CA GLN A 144 14.50 16.18 -3.36
C GLN A 144 13.61 15.02 -2.93
N ILE A 145 13.75 14.60 -1.67
CA ILE A 145 12.89 13.60 -1.05
C ILE A 145 12.05 14.28 0.02
N GLU A 146 10.74 14.09 -0.04
CA GLU A 146 9.82 14.48 1.01
C GLU A 146 9.30 13.24 1.73
N LEU A 147 9.40 13.23 3.04
CA LEU A 147 8.92 12.16 3.89
C LEU A 147 7.74 12.64 4.72
N ARG A 148 6.67 11.84 4.77
CA ARG A 148 5.56 12.02 5.70
C ARG A 148 5.43 10.76 6.54
N VAL A 149 5.63 10.89 7.84
CA VAL A 149 5.57 9.79 8.80
C VAL A 149 4.41 10.06 9.73
N ARG A 150 3.58 9.05 9.91
CA ARG A 150 2.34 9.17 10.66
C ARG A 150 2.62 8.86 12.14
N PRO A 151 1.75 9.30 13.06
CA PRO A 151 1.97 9.10 14.48
C PRO A 151 2.34 7.67 14.86
N ASN A 152 3.20 7.54 15.86
CA ASN A 152 3.62 6.33 16.53
C ASN A 152 4.34 5.31 15.64
N LEU A 153 5.03 5.78 14.59
CA LEU A 153 5.87 4.96 13.72
C LEU A 153 7.36 5.26 13.92
N VAL A 154 8.16 4.20 13.92
CA VAL A 154 9.63 4.28 13.83
C VAL A 154 10.05 3.87 12.42
N MET A 155 10.86 4.71 11.78
CA MET A 155 11.41 4.44 10.45
C MET A 155 12.92 4.64 10.43
N GLY A 156 13.62 3.80 9.67
CA GLY A 156 15.05 3.98 9.40
C GLY A 156 15.32 5.17 8.46
N ARG A 157 16.59 5.38 8.11
CA ARG A 157 16.95 6.35 7.07
C ARG A 157 16.52 5.84 5.69
N PRO A 158 15.98 6.70 4.81
CA PRO A 158 15.81 6.34 3.41
C PRO A 158 17.18 6.15 2.76
N VAL A 159 17.26 5.18 1.85
CA VAL A 159 18.43 4.91 1.02
C VAL A 159 18.06 5.25 -0.41
N LEU A 160 18.73 6.25 -0.96
CA LEU A 160 18.64 6.64 -2.36
C LEU A 160 19.87 6.09 -3.10
N SER A 161 19.69 5.45 -4.24
CA SER A 161 20.77 5.00 -5.11
C SER A 161 20.54 5.52 -6.53
N VAL A 162 21.61 5.98 -7.18
CA VAL A 162 21.61 6.40 -8.58
C VAL A 162 22.61 5.56 -9.34
N ASP A 163 22.15 4.84 -10.37
CA ASP A 163 22.92 3.85 -11.14
C ASP A 163 23.72 2.88 -10.25
N GLY A 164 23.11 2.46 -9.14
CA GLY A 164 23.68 1.51 -8.18
C GLY A 164 24.64 2.13 -7.15
N ARG A 165 24.76 3.46 -7.10
CA ARG A 165 25.57 4.18 -6.10
C ARG A 165 24.68 4.87 -5.10
N ASP A 166 24.84 4.53 -3.83
CA ASP A 166 24.11 5.18 -2.74
C ASP A 166 24.49 6.66 -2.63
N ILE A 167 23.48 7.52 -2.52
CA ILE A 167 23.59 8.96 -2.30
C ILE A 167 23.06 9.27 -0.90
N ASP A 168 23.82 10.02 -0.13
CA ASP A 168 23.34 10.57 1.13
C ASP A 168 22.37 11.72 0.86
N VAL A 169 21.18 11.63 1.45
CA VAL A 169 20.08 12.59 1.29
C VAL A 169 19.83 13.40 2.55
N ASP A 170 20.71 13.30 3.55
CA ASP A 170 20.65 14.04 4.82
C ASP A 170 19.26 13.99 5.48
N LEU A 171 18.71 12.78 5.56
CA LEU A 171 17.44 12.50 6.20
C LEU A 171 17.65 11.66 7.47
N PRO A 172 16.94 11.97 8.58
CA PRO A 172 17.20 11.35 9.86
C PRO A 172 16.62 9.93 9.95
N VAL A 173 17.01 9.21 11.00
CA VAL A 173 16.19 8.11 11.52
C VAL A 173 14.96 8.74 12.15
N ILE A 174 13.79 8.17 11.92
CA ILE A 174 12.53 8.70 12.45
C ILE A 174 12.18 7.97 13.73
N GLU A 175 12.16 8.73 14.82
CA GLU A 175 11.76 8.24 16.13
C GLU A 175 10.24 8.29 16.32
N ARG A 176 9.78 7.52 17.31
CA ARG A 176 8.36 7.42 17.67
C ARG A 176 7.87 8.76 18.21
N SER A 177 6.81 9.30 17.61
CA SER A 177 6.16 10.55 18.03
C SER A 177 4.65 10.38 18.03
N SER A 178 3.93 11.03 18.95
CA SER A 178 2.46 11.05 18.93
C SER A 178 1.87 11.93 17.82
N GLU A 179 2.70 12.72 17.13
CA GLU A 179 2.29 13.64 16.08
C GLU A 179 2.74 13.16 14.69
N GLU A 180 2.08 13.65 13.63
CA GLU A 180 2.57 13.46 12.25
C GLU A 180 3.88 14.23 12.07
N GLN A 181 4.89 13.55 11.54
CA GLN A 181 6.21 14.12 11.28
C GLN A 181 6.41 14.29 9.78
N ARG A 182 7.05 15.39 9.37
CA ARG A 182 7.37 15.67 7.97
C ARG A 182 8.82 16.08 7.86
N PHE A 183 9.50 15.51 6.88
CA PHE A 183 10.90 15.79 6.59
C PHE A 183 11.08 16.07 5.11
N ARG A 184 12.10 16.83 4.78
CA ARG A 184 12.46 17.18 3.41
C ARG A 184 13.97 17.19 3.33
N SER A 185 14.54 16.45 2.38
CA SER A 185 15.98 16.51 2.14
C SER A 185 16.37 17.88 1.59
N PRO A 186 17.63 18.30 1.74
CA PRO A 186 18.19 19.33 0.87
C PRO A 186 17.99 18.98 -0.61
N LEU A 187 17.93 20.00 -1.47
CA LEU A 187 18.01 19.80 -2.93
C LEU A 187 19.41 19.29 -3.26
N ALA A 188 19.49 18.18 -4.00
CA ALA A 188 20.73 17.59 -4.46
C ALA A 188 20.80 17.58 -5.98
N ASP A 189 21.98 17.84 -6.54
CA ASP A 189 22.21 17.68 -7.97
C ASP A 189 22.23 16.19 -8.32
N LEU A 190 21.32 15.75 -9.18
CA LEU A 190 21.22 14.36 -9.62
C LEU A 190 22.22 14.06 -10.74
N ALA A 191 22.08 14.79 -11.86
CA ALA A 191 22.81 14.53 -13.10
C ALA A 191 22.77 15.76 -14.02
N ALA A 192 23.73 15.87 -14.95
CA ALA A 192 23.57 16.76 -16.08
C ALA A 192 22.61 16.13 -17.11
N MET A 193 21.97 16.96 -17.94
CA MET A 193 21.08 16.50 -19.00
C MET A 193 21.77 15.56 -20.00
N GLU A 194 23.08 15.72 -20.21
CA GLU A 194 23.91 14.89 -21.08
C GLU A 194 24.24 13.50 -20.50
N ASP A 195 24.09 13.33 -19.19
CA ASP A 195 24.34 12.05 -18.50
C ASP A 195 23.09 11.14 -18.49
N LEU A 196 21.97 11.60 -19.05
CA LEU A 196 20.73 10.83 -19.12
C LEU A 196 20.83 9.74 -20.20
N PRO A 197 20.20 8.55 -20.01
CA PRO A 197 19.28 8.21 -18.92
C PRO A 197 19.97 7.73 -17.64
N VAL A 198 19.34 7.99 -16.50
CA VAL A 198 19.78 7.51 -15.19
C VAL A 198 18.71 6.66 -14.50
N GLY A 199 19.14 5.62 -13.81
CA GLY A 199 18.31 4.82 -12.90
C GLY A 199 18.36 5.36 -11.48
N ILE A 200 17.21 5.45 -10.83
CA ILE A 200 17.07 5.95 -9.46
C ILE A 200 16.29 4.92 -8.65
N ASP A 201 16.83 4.49 -7.52
CA ASP A 201 16.18 3.58 -6.59
C ASP A 201 16.02 4.27 -5.23
N LEU A 202 14.81 4.29 -4.68
CA LEU A 202 14.53 4.77 -3.34
C LEU A 202 13.91 3.65 -2.49
N LEU A 203 14.57 3.33 -1.38
CA LEU A 203 14.15 2.33 -0.41
C LEU A 203 14.05 2.98 0.96
N TRP A 204 12.97 2.74 1.68
CA TRP A 204 12.77 3.27 3.02
C TRP A 204 12.11 2.22 3.90
N ARG A 205 12.88 1.75 4.90
CA ARG A 205 12.50 0.63 5.76
C ARG A 205 12.25 1.11 7.18
N GLY A 206 11.40 0.38 7.89
CA GLY A 206 11.12 0.59 9.31
C GLY A 206 10.04 -0.36 9.79
N GLU A 207 9.26 0.08 10.77
CA GLU A 207 8.14 -0.71 11.32
C GLU A 207 7.05 -1.01 10.27
N LYS A 208 6.89 -0.13 9.28
CA LYS A 208 5.94 -0.34 8.17
C LYS A 208 6.60 -0.09 6.83
N PRO A 209 6.18 -0.82 5.76
CA PRO A 209 6.62 -0.49 4.41
C PRO A 209 6.12 0.91 4.03
N ALA A 210 6.94 1.65 3.28
CA ALA A 210 6.57 2.96 2.79
C ALA A 210 5.80 2.88 1.46
N THR A 211 4.91 3.82 1.23
CA THR A 211 4.40 4.11 -0.12
C THR A 211 5.27 5.17 -0.80
N TYR A 212 5.27 5.17 -2.13
CA TYR A 212 6.12 6.05 -2.91
C TYR A 212 5.35 6.76 -4.02
N THR A 213 5.69 8.03 -4.23
CA THR A 213 5.31 8.79 -5.42
C THR A 213 6.58 9.35 -6.05
N ALA A 214 6.65 9.37 -7.38
CA ALA A 214 7.69 10.08 -8.11
C ALA A 214 7.06 11.18 -8.96
N VAL A 215 7.56 12.41 -8.82
CA VAL A 215 7.04 13.60 -9.49
C VAL A 215 8.16 14.24 -10.31
N LEU A 216 7.83 14.67 -11.52
CA LEU A 216 8.71 15.45 -12.38
C LEU A 216 8.15 16.86 -12.53
N GLU A 217 8.80 17.84 -11.92
CA GLU A 217 8.43 19.26 -11.96
C GLU A 217 9.24 20.01 -13.02
N GLY A 218 8.57 20.78 -13.88
CA GLY A 218 9.26 21.55 -14.94
C GLY A 218 10.00 20.69 -15.97
N GLY A 219 9.58 19.44 -16.15
CA GLY A 219 10.27 18.42 -16.95
C GLY A 219 10.11 18.53 -18.48
N GLU A 220 10.08 19.73 -19.04
CA GLU A 220 10.06 19.88 -20.50
C GLU A 220 11.28 19.16 -21.12
N GLY A 221 11.02 18.24 -22.04
CA GLY A 221 12.04 17.40 -22.67
C GLY A 221 12.55 16.23 -21.81
N LEU A 222 11.91 15.95 -20.67
CA LEU A 222 12.23 14.81 -19.81
C LEU A 222 11.05 13.82 -19.73
N ARG A 223 11.39 12.55 -19.53
CA ARG A 223 10.42 11.47 -19.27
C ARG A 223 10.84 10.74 -18.00
N LEU A 224 9.88 10.58 -17.08
CA LEU A 224 10.02 9.79 -15.88
C LEU A 224 9.16 8.53 -15.98
N GLN A 225 9.78 7.37 -15.87
CA GLN A 225 9.09 6.10 -15.66
C GLN A 225 9.32 5.68 -14.21
N ALA A 226 8.24 5.37 -13.48
CA ALA A 226 8.31 4.97 -12.09
C ALA A 226 7.55 3.66 -11.88
N THR A 227 8.08 2.78 -11.06
CA THR A 227 7.43 1.54 -10.66
C THR A 227 7.81 1.24 -9.22
N VAL A 228 6.85 0.81 -8.41
CA VAL A 228 7.10 0.32 -7.05
C VAL A 228 7.14 -1.20 -7.10
N ARG A 229 8.20 -1.81 -6.56
CA ARG A 229 8.34 -3.27 -6.41
C ARG A 229 9.05 -3.59 -5.11
N LEU A 230 8.54 -4.57 -4.36
CA LEU A 230 9.18 -5.07 -3.14
C LEU A 230 9.55 -3.96 -2.14
N GLY A 231 8.65 -3.00 -1.94
CA GLY A 231 8.85 -1.86 -1.02
C GLY A 231 9.95 -0.88 -1.46
N ARG A 232 10.27 -0.83 -2.75
CA ARG A 232 11.25 0.07 -3.35
C ARG A 232 10.61 0.81 -4.53
N LEU A 233 10.84 2.11 -4.61
CA LEU A 233 10.58 2.90 -5.80
C LEU A 233 11.75 2.75 -6.77
N GLN A 234 11.46 2.36 -8.00
CA GLN A 234 12.43 2.30 -9.09
C GLN A 234 11.99 3.28 -10.17
N CYS A 235 12.87 4.22 -10.48
CA CYS A 235 12.64 5.25 -11.47
C CYS A 235 13.69 5.18 -12.58
N ARG A 236 13.28 5.49 -13.79
CA ARG A 236 14.17 5.76 -14.92
C ARG A 236 13.85 7.15 -15.44
N LEU A 237 14.83 8.04 -15.39
CA LEU A 237 14.74 9.37 -15.95
C LEU A 237 15.51 9.40 -17.28
N SER A 238 14.86 9.85 -18.34
CA SER A 238 15.47 9.97 -19.67
C SER A 238 15.08 11.28 -20.35
N LEU A 239 15.77 11.62 -21.42
CA LEU A 239 15.29 12.61 -22.37
C LEU A 239 13.99 12.10 -23.02
N ASN A 240 13.11 13.04 -23.35
CA ASN A 240 11.92 12.76 -24.13
C ASN A 240 12.35 12.75 -25.60
N ASP A 241 12.72 11.57 -26.11
CA ASP A 241 13.05 11.41 -27.52
C ASP A 241 11.80 11.74 -28.35
N GLY A 242 11.76 12.93 -28.93
CA GLY A 242 10.65 13.47 -29.71
C GLY A 242 10.33 12.73 -31.02
N ARG A 243 10.42 11.40 -31.05
CA ARG A 243 9.80 10.61 -32.12
C ARG A 243 8.30 10.56 -31.88
N SER A 244 7.61 11.51 -32.52
CA SER A 244 6.22 11.33 -32.90
C SER A 244 6.06 9.94 -33.53
N LEU A 245 5.07 9.18 -33.10
CA LEU A 245 4.64 7.93 -33.75
C LEU A 245 3.93 8.17 -35.10
N PHE A 246 3.98 9.41 -35.60
CA PHE A 246 3.47 9.82 -36.88
C PHE A 246 4.45 10.82 -37.50
N ASP A 247 5.36 10.32 -38.32
CA ASP A 247 5.91 10.95 -39.52
C ASP A 247 6.42 9.84 -40.45
#